data_AF-M5SVI5-F1
#
_entry.id   AF-M5SVI5-F1
#
_cell.length_a   1.000
_cell.length_b   1.000
_cell.length_c   1.000
_cell.angle_alpha   90.00
_cell.angle_beta   90.00
_cell.angle_gamma   90.00
#
_symmetry.space_group_name_H-M   'P 1'
#
loop_
_entity.id
_entity.type
_entity.pdbx_description
1 polymer ?
#
loop_
_entity_poly.entity_id
_entity_poly.type
_entity_poly.pdbx_seq_one_letter_code
_entity_poly.pdbx_strand_id
1 'polypeptide(L)'
;MISEVMAAEVTQLCGPKHAPHEGDHYRAGTSPGRMLYEGEREEVVRPRVRRRDDTGASHEVELATYRVAKDPSQLQTQIIQAIVSGVSSRAIEDIKPNSPGVSRSNVSRLWKEVGHKFVEELRGKDLGAQSWCVLMLDGIRLSSDQTAVV
;
A
#
# COMPACT_ATOMS: atom_id res chain seq x y z
N MET A 1 11.41 3.96 -17.26
CA MET A 1 10.83 4.89 -16.26
C MET A 1 9.33 4.67 -16.17
N ILE A 2 8.67 4.86 -15.01
CA ILE A 2 7.22 4.59 -14.83
C ILE A 2 6.34 5.24 -15.92
N SER A 3 6.75 6.41 -16.43
CA SER A 3 6.05 7.14 -17.50
C SER A 3 5.96 6.35 -18.80
N GLU A 4 6.96 5.52 -19.11
CA GLU A 4 6.96 4.63 -20.29
C GLU A 4 5.98 3.48 -20.10
N VAL A 5 5.89 2.95 -18.88
CA VAL A 5 4.94 1.89 -18.51
C VAL A 5 3.50 2.42 -18.62
N MET A 6 3.25 3.63 -18.12
CA MET A 6 1.96 4.31 -18.32
C MET A 6 1.69 4.61 -19.80
N ALA A 7 2.69 5.01 -20.58
CA ALA A 7 2.53 5.27 -22.01
C ALA A 7 2.21 3.99 -22.80
N ALA A 8 2.78 2.85 -22.40
CA ALA A 8 2.47 1.55 -22.97
C ALA A 8 1.00 1.16 -22.69
N GLU A 9 0.53 1.33 -21.45
CA GLU A 9 -0.88 1.10 -21.10
C GLU A 9 -1.82 2.04 -21.89
N VAL A 10 -1.48 3.31 -22.03
CA VAL A 10 -2.26 4.26 -22.85
C VAL A 10 -2.32 3.82 -24.31
N THR A 11 -1.24 3.24 -24.83
CA THR A 11 -1.18 2.72 -26.20
C THR A 11 -2.04 1.46 -26.35
N GLN A 12 -2.11 0.63 -25.31
CA GLN A 12 -3.01 -0.52 -25.27
C GLN A 12 -4.48 -0.10 -25.23
N LEU A 13 -4.82 0.96 -24.49
CA LEU A 13 -6.20 1.46 -24.36
C LEU A 13 -6.68 2.25 -25.57
N CYS A 14 -5.80 3.04 -26.19
CA CYS A 14 -6.18 4.05 -27.19
C CYS A 14 -5.52 3.82 -28.56
N GLY A 15 -4.89 2.66 -28.79
CA GLY A 15 -4.10 2.36 -29.99
C GLY A 15 -2.83 3.22 -30.14
N PRO A 16 -2.09 3.10 -31.26
CA PRO A 16 -0.88 3.91 -31.52
C PRO A 16 -1.17 5.42 -31.55
N LYS A 17 -0.15 6.22 -31.23
CA LYS A 17 -0.27 7.69 -31.33
C LYS A 17 -0.41 8.10 -32.80
N HIS A 18 -1.29 9.06 -33.08
CA HIS A 18 -1.57 9.58 -34.42
C HIS A 18 -2.17 8.56 -35.41
N ALA A 19 -2.67 7.43 -34.92
CA ALA A 19 -3.43 6.46 -35.71
C ALA A 19 -4.90 6.45 -35.27
N PRO A 20 -5.86 6.26 -36.19
CA PRO A 20 -7.25 5.97 -35.81
C PRO A 20 -7.29 4.69 -34.96
N HIS A 21 -8.12 4.70 -33.94
CA HIS A 21 -8.38 3.53 -33.11
C HIS A 21 -9.89 3.41 -32.93
N GLU A 22 -10.43 2.24 -33.25
CA GLU A 22 -11.83 1.92 -32.96
C GLU A 22 -11.94 1.52 -31.50
N GLY A 23 -12.60 2.36 -30.70
CA GLY A 23 -12.82 2.13 -29.29
C GLY A 23 -13.33 3.36 -28.56
N ASP A 24 -13.86 3.15 -27.36
CA ASP A 24 -14.49 4.23 -26.59
C ASP A 24 -13.47 5.05 -25.77
N HIS A 25 -12.20 4.63 -25.76
CA HIS A 25 -11.11 5.27 -25.03
C HIS A 25 -10.34 6.27 -25.89
N TYR A 26 -10.01 7.42 -25.32
CA TYR A 26 -9.25 8.46 -26.01
C TYR A 26 -8.30 9.20 -25.07
N ARG A 27 -7.23 9.75 -25.65
CA ARG A 27 -6.19 10.52 -24.94
C ARG A 27 -6.74 11.89 -24.54
N ALA A 28 -6.53 12.29 -23.30
CA ALA A 28 -7.05 13.53 -22.72
C ALA A 28 -5.96 14.41 -22.08
N GLY A 29 -4.75 14.37 -22.64
CA GLY A 29 -3.60 15.14 -22.16
C GLY A 29 -2.89 14.47 -20.99
N THR A 30 -2.32 15.29 -20.12
CA THR A 30 -1.58 14.87 -18.91
C THR A 30 -2.07 15.62 -17.69
N SER A 31 -1.74 15.14 -16.49
CA SER A 31 -2.01 15.82 -15.24
C SER A 31 -0.88 15.55 -14.23
N PRO A 32 -0.59 16.49 -13.32
CA PRO A 32 0.29 16.23 -12.20
C PRO A 32 -0.27 15.09 -11.34
N GLY A 33 0.61 14.20 -10.91
CA GLY A 33 0.30 13.09 -10.04
C GLY A 33 1.44 12.86 -9.06
N ARG A 34 1.20 11.96 -8.12
CA ARG A 34 2.21 11.49 -7.17
C ARG A 34 2.25 9.96 -7.21
N MET A 35 3.42 9.41 -6.98
CA MET A 35 3.66 7.98 -6.84
C MET A 35 4.55 7.70 -5.63
N LEU A 36 4.70 6.42 -5.32
CA LEU A 36 5.64 5.93 -4.33
C LEU A 36 6.80 5.23 -5.05
N TYR A 37 8.02 5.64 -4.74
CA TYR A 37 9.25 5.03 -5.22
C TYR A 37 10.17 4.80 -4.02
N GLU A 38 10.58 3.56 -3.77
CA GLU A 38 11.42 3.22 -2.60
C GLU A 38 10.81 3.65 -1.23
N GLY A 39 9.49 3.83 -1.19
CA GLY A 39 8.74 4.36 -0.04
C GLY A 39 8.62 5.88 -0.02
N GLU A 40 9.41 6.59 -0.80
CA GLU A 40 9.39 8.04 -0.93
C GLU A 40 8.32 8.51 -1.92
N ARG A 41 7.76 9.69 -1.64
CA ARG A 41 6.77 10.30 -2.53
C ARG A 41 7.46 11.09 -3.64
N GLU A 42 7.23 10.68 -4.88
CA GLU A 42 7.75 11.38 -6.06
C GLU A 42 6.62 12.00 -6.89
N GLU A 43 6.92 13.17 -7.48
CA GLU A 43 6.03 13.84 -8.42
C GLU A 43 6.17 13.22 -9.81
N VAL A 44 5.04 12.98 -10.47
CA VAL A 44 5.01 12.39 -11.81
C VAL A 44 3.99 13.11 -12.68
N VAL A 45 4.30 13.31 -13.96
CA VAL A 45 3.33 13.77 -14.94
C VAL A 45 2.67 12.54 -15.56
N ARG A 46 1.43 12.25 -15.17
CA ARG A 46 0.70 11.07 -15.65
C ARG A 46 -0.11 11.39 -16.91
N PRO A 47 -0.12 10.51 -17.92
CA PRO A 47 -1.05 10.63 -19.04
C PRO A 47 -2.49 10.36 -18.60
N ARG A 48 -3.44 11.03 -19.25
CA ARG A 48 -4.88 10.88 -18.99
C ARG A 48 -5.55 10.16 -20.15
N VAL A 49 -6.38 9.18 -19.80
CA VAL A 49 -7.28 8.49 -20.71
C VAL A 49 -8.70 8.76 -20.25
N ARG A 50 -9.60 9.00 -21.19
CA ARG A 50 -11.02 9.12 -20.94
C ARG A 50 -11.77 8.09 -21.76
N ARG A 51 -12.90 7.63 -21.25
CA ARG A 51 -13.82 6.75 -21.97
C ARG A 51 -15.11 7.51 -22.24
N ARG A 52 -15.75 7.28 -23.39
CA ARG A 52 -17.14 7.65 -23.64
C ARG A 52 -18.04 6.45 -23.30
N ASP A 53 -19.17 6.69 -22.66
CA ASP A 53 -20.17 5.66 -22.45
C ASP A 53 -21.26 5.71 -23.52
N ASP A 54 -22.17 4.73 -23.47
CA ASP A 54 -23.29 4.58 -24.40
C ASP A 54 -24.30 5.75 -24.33
N THR A 55 -24.24 6.55 -23.25
CA THR A 55 -25.06 7.76 -23.06
C THR A 55 -24.41 9.00 -23.67
N GLY A 56 -23.17 8.89 -24.16
CA GLY A 56 -22.36 9.97 -24.68
C GLY A 56 -21.63 10.77 -23.60
N ALA A 57 -21.76 10.41 -22.33
CA ALA A 57 -21.01 11.02 -21.24
C ALA A 57 -19.56 10.51 -21.25
N SER A 58 -18.67 11.30 -20.66
CA SER A 58 -17.25 10.95 -20.61
C SER A 58 -16.69 11.06 -19.20
N HIS A 59 -15.95 10.04 -18.80
CA HIS A 59 -15.24 9.97 -17.52
C HIS A 59 -13.76 9.65 -17.72
N GLU A 60 -12.95 10.03 -16.74
CA GLU A 60 -11.54 9.67 -16.70
C GLU A 60 -11.39 8.21 -16.26
N VAL A 61 -10.51 7.49 -16.96
CA VAL A 61 -10.12 6.13 -16.63
C VAL A 61 -8.78 6.21 -15.91
N GLU A 62 -8.75 5.73 -14.66
CA GLU A 62 -7.49 5.59 -13.94
C GLU A 62 -6.67 4.44 -14.52
N LEU A 63 -5.44 4.75 -14.94
CA LEU A 63 -4.47 3.78 -15.42
C LEU A 63 -4.12 2.79 -14.30
N ALA A 64 -4.15 1.49 -14.60
CA ALA A 64 -3.77 0.43 -13.68
C ALA A 64 -2.31 0.57 -13.24
N THR A 65 -1.42 0.94 -14.17
CA THR A 65 -0.01 1.18 -13.86
C THR A 65 0.18 2.36 -12.92
N TYR A 66 -0.59 3.43 -13.08
CA TYR A 66 -0.61 4.55 -12.14
C TYR A 66 -1.18 4.15 -10.77
N ARG A 67 -2.25 3.34 -10.76
CA ARG A 67 -2.86 2.84 -9.52
C ARG A 67 -1.89 2.01 -8.70
N VAL A 68 -1.11 1.14 -9.33
CA VAL A 68 -0.07 0.36 -8.65
C VAL A 68 1.06 1.27 -8.16
N ALA A 69 1.51 2.22 -8.98
CA ALA A 69 2.59 3.14 -8.61
C ALA A 69 2.24 4.04 -7.41
N LYS A 70 0.96 4.32 -7.16
CA LYS A 70 0.50 5.11 -5.99
C LYS A 70 0.15 4.27 -4.76
N ASP A 71 0.21 2.94 -4.84
CA ASP A 71 -0.28 2.05 -3.78
C ASP A 71 0.63 2.12 -2.53
N PRO A 72 0.11 2.53 -1.35
CA PRO A 72 0.88 2.59 -0.12
C PRO A 72 1.18 1.22 0.50
N SER A 73 0.62 0.12 -0.01
CA SER A 73 0.75 -1.22 0.58
C SER A 73 2.20 -1.65 0.84
N GLN A 74 3.11 -1.36 -0.10
CA GLN A 74 4.54 -1.68 0.06
C GLN A 74 5.17 -0.89 1.21
N LEU A 75 4.89 0.42 1.29
CA LEU A 75 5.38 1.27 2.38
C LEU A 75 4.80 0.84 3.74
N GLN A 76 3.51 0.51 3.78
CA GLN A 76 2.87 -0.01 4.99
C GLN A 76 3.54 -1.30 5.47
N THR A 77 3.84 -2.22 4.55
CA THR A 77 4.54 -3.48 4.85
C THR A 77 5.93 -3.21 5.44
N GLN A 78 6.69 -2.27 4.87
CA GLN A 78 7.99 -1.86 5.40
C GLN A 78 7.89 -1.25 6.80
N ILE A 79 6.88 -0.40 7.05
CA ILE A 79 6.62 0.17 8.38
C ILE A 79 6.33 -0.93 9.40
N ILE A 80 5.46 -1.89 9.07
CA ILE A 80 5.12 -3.02 9.95
C ILE A 80 6.36 -3.85 10.26
N GLN A 81 7.17 -4.18 9.24
CA GLN A 81 8.41 -4.94 9.42
C GLN A 81 9.39 -4.22 10.36
N ALA A 82 9.51 -2.90 10.24
CA ALA A 82 10.35 -2.10 11.12
C ALA A 82 9.86 -2.16 12.57
N ILE A 83 8.54 -2.03 12.81
CA ILE A 83 7.96 -2.13 14.15
C ILE A 83 8.22 -3.51 14.76
N VAL A 84 7.98 -4.59 14.00
CA VAL A 84 8.24 -5.97 14.45
C VAL A 84 9.72 -6.19 14.76
N SER A 85 10.61 -5.48 14.07
CA SER A 85 12.06 -5.52 14.31
C SER A 85 12.50 -4.64 15.50
N GLY A 86 11.57 -4.05 16.26
CA GLY A 86 11.85 -3.25 17.44
C GLY A 86 12.12 -1.76 17.18
N VAL A 87 11.92 -1.28 15.94
CA VAL A 87 12.08 0.14 15.63
C VAL A 87 10.91 0.94 16.19
N SER A 88 11.21 1.95 17.01
CA SER A 88 10.17 2.82 17.56
C SER A 88 9.48 3.63 16.47
N SER A 89 8.21 3.99 16.68
CA SER A 89 7.46 4.81 15.72
C SER A 89 8.12 6.16 15.40
N ARG A 90 8.94 6.69 16.32
CA ARG A 90 9.70 7.94 16.12
C ARG A 90 10.87 7.72 15.16
N ALA A 91 11.63 6.65 15.38
CA ALA A 91 12.76 6.31 14.52
C ALA A 91 12.31 6.02 13.07
N ILE A 92 11.11 5.48 12.87
CA ILE A 92 10.54 5.29 11.51
C ILE A 92 10.34 6.62 10.79
N GLU A 93 9.86 7.64 11.50
CA GLU A 93 9.68 8.99 10.97
C GLU A 93 11.04 9.62 10.60
N ASP A 94 12.07 9.40 11.42
CA ASP A 94 13.43 9.92 11.19
C ASP A 94 14.15 9.23 10.02
N ILE A 95 13.91 7.92 9.79
CA ILE A 95 14.56 7.15 8.72
C ILE A 95 13.98 7.50 7.34
N LYS A 96 12.68 7.83 7.26
CA LYS A 96 11.96 8.09 6.01
C LYS A 96 11.12 9.37 6.06
N PRO A 97 11.72 10.54 6.32
CA PRO A 97 10.97 11.76 6.67
C PRO A 97 10.05 12.27 5.55
N ASN A 98 10.37 12.00 4.29
CA ASN A 98 9.61 12.45 3.14
C ASN A 98 8.56 11.41 2.66
N SER A 99 8.57 10.21 3.27
CA SER A 99 7.64 9.14 2.94
C SER A 99 6.25 9.45 3.51
N PRO A 100 5.18 9.32 2.72
CA PRO A 100 3.85 9.68 3.20
C PRO A 100 3.33 8.61 4.16
N GLY A 101 2.85 9.03 5.32
CA GLY A 101 2.28 8.09 6.30
C GLY A 101 3.26 7.59 7.36
N VAL A 102 4.52 8.05 7.36
CA VAL A 102 5.49 7.69 8.42
C VAL A 102 5.32 8.50 9.71
N SER A 103 4.44 9.51 9.73
CA SER A 103 4.22 10.28 10.96
C SER A 103 3.77 9.36 12.09
N ARG A 104 4.22 9.65 13.32
CA ARG A 104 3.89 8.86 14.52
C ARG A 104 2.41 8.45 14.61
N SER A 105 1.49 9.36 14.32
CA SER A 105 0.05 9.11 14.39
C SER A 105 -0.44 8.13 13.33
N ASN A 106 0.11 8.18 12.12
CA ASN A 106 -0.23 7.28 11.03
C ASN A 106 0.37 5.88 11.28
N VAL A 107 1.64 5.81 11.69
CA VAL A 107 2.31 4.56 12.09
C VAL A 107 1.56 3.86 13.22
N SER A 108 1.14 4.62 14.26
CA SER A 108 0.36 4.07 15.37
C SER A 108 -1.02 3.55 14.92
N ARG A 109 -1.71 4.25 14.01
CA ARG A 109 -2.98 3.75 13.47
C ARG A 109 -2.81 2.48 12.63
N LEU A 110 -1.78 2.45 11.78
CA LEU A 110 -1.45 1.26 10.98
C LEU A 110 -1.14 0.06 11.89
N TRP A 111 -0.34 0.26 12.94
CA TRP A 111 -0.03 -0.81 13.90
C TRP A 111 -1.26 -1.31 14.66
N LYS A 112 -2.20 -0.43 15.03
CA LYS A 112 -3.45 -0.86 15.66
C LYS A 112 -4.25 -1.77 14.73
N GLU A 113 -4.41 -1.38 13.47
CA GLU A 113 -5.19 -2.16 12.49
C GLU A 113 -4.56 -3.54 12.23
N VAL A 114 -3.25 -3.57 11.98
CA VAL A 114 -2.54 -4.80 11.61
C VAL A 114 -2.22 -5.66 12.84
N GLY A 115 -1.82 -5.03 13.94
CA GLY A 115 -1.50 -5.71 15.19
C GLY A 115 -2.69 -6.47 15.76
N HIS A 116 -3.91 -5.93 15.65
CA HIS A 116 -5.13 -6.66 16.03
C HIS A 116 -5.27 -7.97 15.25
N LYS A 117 -5.05 -7.95 13.93
CA LYS A 117 -5.12 -9.16 13.09
C LYS A 117 -4.06 -10.20 13.48
N PHE A 118 -2.83 -9.78 13.77
CA PHE A 118 -1.78 -10.70 14.23
C PHE A 118 -2.14 -11.36 15.56
N VAL A 119 -2.68 -10.60 16.51
CA VAL A 119 -3.09 -11.14 17.82
C VAL A 119 -4.27 -12.10 17.65
N GLU A 120 -5.26 -11.76 16.81
CA GLU A 120 -6.38 -12.65 16.51
C GLU A 120 -5.92 -13.94 15.83
N GLU A 121 -5.03 -13.86 14.85
CA GLU A 121 -4.47 -15.03 14.17
C GLU A 121 -3.71 -15.92 15.15
N LEU A 122 -2.86 -15.34 16.02
CA LEU A 122 -2.12 -16.10 17.02
C LEU A 122 -3.06 -16.79 18.02
N ARG A 123 -4.06 -16.07 18.54
CA ARG A 123 -5.01 -16.58 19.54
C ARG A 123 -6.05 -17.53 18.95
N GLY A 124 -6.34 -17.42 17.66
CA GLY A 124 -7.33 -18.22 16.96
C GLY A 124 -6.82 -19.58 16.48
N LYS A 125 -5.52 -19.88 16.66
CA LYS A 125 -4.95 -21.18 16.29
C LYS A 125 -5.57 -22.29 17.14
N ASP A 126 -6.12 -23.30 16.46
CA ASP A 126 -6.57 -24.50 17.13
C ASP A 126 -5.36 -25.30 17.63
N LEU A 127 -5.31 -25.51 18.94
CA LEU A 127 -4.27 -26.30 19.61
C LEU A 127 -4.77 -27.72 19.96
N GLY A 128 -6.05 -28.03 19.71
CA GLY A 128 -6.71 -29.27 20.10
C GLY A 128 -6.34 -30.48 19.22
N ALA A 129 -5.84 -30.24 18.01
CA ALA A 129 -5.38 -31.31 17.12
C ALA A 129 -4.07 -31.98 17.59
N GLN A 130 -3.36 -31.39 18.56
CA GLN A 130 -2.07 -31.87 19.05
C GLN A 130 -2.18 -32.46 20.45
N SER A 131 -1.52 -33.59 20.68
CA SER A 131 -1.34 -34.16 22.03
C SER A 131 -0.07 -33.60 22.65
N TRP A 132 -0.22 -32.77 23.68
CA TRP A 132 0.87 -32.11 24.37
C TRP A 132 1.33 -32.95 25.57
N CYS A 133 2.60 -33.36 25.59
CA CYS A 133 3.17 -34.09 26.73
C CYS A 133 3.53 -33.16 27.90
N VAL A 134 3.96 -31.94 27.60
CA VAL A 134 4.40 -30.92 28.56
C VAL A 134 4.03 -29.53 28.02
N LEU A 135 3.61 -28.63 28.90
CA LEU A 135 3.39 -27.22 28.61
C LEU A 135 4.28 -26.39 29.56
N MET A 136 5.10 -25.51 28.99
CA MET A 136 5.86 -24.51 29.75
C MET A 136 5.15 -23.17 29.60
N LEU A 137 5.05 -22.43 30.70
CA LEU A 137 4.49 -21.08 30.71
C LEU A 137 5.59 -20.13 31.15
N ASP A 138 5.86 -19.11 30.34
CA ASP A 138 6.72 -17.99 30.71
C ASP A 138 5.92 -16.69 30.78
N GLY A 139 6.37 -15.75 31.61
CA GLY A 139 5.68 -14.49 31.86
C GLY A 139 6.57 -13.30 31.61
N ILE A 140 6.17 -12.42 30.69
CA ILE A 140 6.84 -11.14 30.44
C ILE A 140 5.97 -10.00 30.97
N ARG A 141 6.52 -9.23 31.91
CA ARG A 141 5.85 -8.03 32.44
C ARG A 141 6.02 -6.87 31.46
N LEU A 142 4.91 -6.40 30.88
CA LEU A 142 4.89 -5.31 29.90
C LEU A 142 4.73 -3.93 30.56
N SER A 143 3.98 -3.86 31.66
CA SER A 143 3.76 -2.63 32.44
C SER A 143 3.53 -2.97 33.92
N SER A 144 3.24 -1.95 34.74
CA SER A 144 2.83 -2.14 36.13
C SER A 144 1.61 -3.07 36.28
N ASP A 145 0.71 -3.06 35.30
CA ASP A 145 -0.60 -3.70 35.32
C ASP A 145 -0.81 -4.77 34.22
N GLN A 146 0.18 -5.00 33.34
CA GLN A 146 0.05 -5.96 32.22
C GLN A 146 1.21 -6.97 32.20
N THR A 147 0.84 -8.25 32.06
CA THR A 147 1.77 -9.38 31.87
C THR A 147 1.29 -10.21 30.70
N ALA A 148 2.20 -10.51 29.76
CA ALA A 148 1.96 -11.46 28.69
C ALA A 148 2.48 -12.84 29.10
N VAL A 149 1.67 -13.89 28.90
CA VAL A 149 2.10 -15.28 29.05
C VAL A 149 2.48 -15.78 27.66
N VAL A 150 3.70 -16.30 27.51
CA VAL A 150 4.29 -16.75 26.25
C VAL A 150 4.56 -18.25 26.30
#